data_AF-A0A5K0V8Z5-F1
#
_entry.id   AF-A0A5K0V8Z5-F1
#
_cell.length_a   1.000
_cell.length_b   1.000
_cell.length_c   1.000
_cell.angle_alpha   90.00
_cell.angle_beta   90.00
_cell.angle_gamma   90.00
#
_symmetry.space_group_name_H-M   'P 1'
#
loop_
_entity.id
_entity.type
_entity.pdbx_description
1 polymer ?
#
loop_
_entity_poly.entity_id
_entity_poly.type
_entity_poly.pdbx_seq_one_letter_code
_entity_poly.pdbx_strand_id
1 'polypeptide(L)'
;VEGKITYNGHELTEFVPQRTCAYISQNDVHEGQMTVRETLDFSGRCQGVGTRYEMLAELVRRERSAGIKPDPEIDAFMKAAAMQGQQASVVTDYVIK
;
A
#
# COMPACT_ATOMS: atom_id res chain seq x y z
N VAL A 1 26.53 11.12 23.01
CA VAL A 1 26.21 9.69 22.80
C VAL A 1 25.84 9.55 21.35
N GLU A 2 26.54 8.70 20.60
CA GLU A 2 26.24 8.42 19.19
C GLU A 2 25.72 6.98 19.06
N GLY A 3 24.87 6.73 18.07
CA GLY A 3 24.26 5.44 17.82
C GLY A 3 23.75 5.33 16.39
N LYS A 4 23.61 4.09 15.91
CA LYS A 4 23.14 3.76 14.56
C LYS A 4 21.73 3.21 14.64
N ILE A 5 20.85 3.63 13.73
CA ILE A 5 19.46 3.17 13.67
C ILE A 5 19.27 2.34 12.41
N THR A 6 18.83 1.10 12.59
CA THR A 6 18.53 0.16 11.50
C THR A 6 17.08 -0.27 11.54
N TYR A 7 16.51 -0.58 10.37
CA TYR A 7 15.21 -1.23 10.23
C TYR A 7 15.41 -2.62 9.63
N ASN A 8 15.06 -3.67 10.38
CA ASN A 8 15.31 -5.07 9.98
C ASN A 8 16.76 -5.35 9.55
N GLY A 9 17.75 -4.71 10.20
CA GLY A 9 19.17 -4.85 9.88
C GLY A 9 19.68 -3.99 8.73
N HIS A 10 18.82 -3.20 8.08
CA HIS A 10 19.17 -2.28 7.01
C HIS A 10 19.27 -0.84 7.51
N GLU A 11 20.24 -0.09 7.00
CA GLU A 11 20.33 1.35 7.21
C GLU A 11 19.20 2.08 6.51
N LEU A 12 18.76 3.21 7.10
CA LEU A 12 17.68 4.02 6.54
C LEU A 12 18.03 4.63 5.16
N THR A 13 19.30 4.60 4.77
CA THR A 13 19.78 5.02 3.43
C THR A 13 19.60 3.95 2.35
N GLU A 14 19.28 2.70 2.71
CA GLU A 14 19.13 1.59 1.75
C GLU A 14 17.73 1.52 1.12
N PHE A 15 16.76 2.24 1.68
CA PHE A 15 15.37 2.25 1.21
C PHE A 15 14.73 3.62 1.45
N VAL A 16 13.42 3.75 1.21
CA VAL A 16 12.66 4.98 1.48
C VAL A 16 11.77 4.75 2.72
N PRO A 17 12.21 5.13 3.93
CA PRO A 17 11.47 4.85 5.17
C PRO A 17 10.03 5.35 5.15
N GLN A 18 9.79 6.51 4.54
CA GLN A 18 8.47 7.14 4.42
C GLN A 18 7.48 6.31 3.59
N ARG A 19 7.96 5.32 2.81
CA ARG A 19 7.12 4.38 2.06
C ARG A 19 6.98 3.01 2.75
N THR A 20 7.69 2.79 3.84
CA THR A 20 7.72 1.51 4.58
C THR A 20 7.08 1.61 5.96
N CYS A 21 7.11 2.80 6.58
CA CYS A 21 6.47 3.08 7.87
C CYS A 21 5.59 4.32 7.79
N ALA A 22 4.61 4.42 8.69
CA ALA A 22 3.79 5.59 8.89
C ALA A 22 4.08 6.22 10.26
N TYR A 23 4.13 7.55 10.31
CA TYR A 23 4.18 8.32 11.55
C TYR A 23 2.81 8.91 11.83
N ILE A 24 2.29 8.73 13.04
CA ILE A 24 0.98 9.25 13.46
C ILE A 24 1.22 10.39 14.44
N SER A 25 1.03 11.63 13.99
CA SER A 25 1.16 12.81 14.83
C SER A 25 -0.02 12.97 15.78
N GLN A 26 0.18 13.72 16.87
CA GLN A 26 -0.92 14.16 17.73
C GLN A 26 -1.87 15.11 17.02
N ASN A 27 -1.36 15.88 16.05
CA ASN A 27 -2.18 16.76 15.23
C ASN A 27 -2.82 15.98 14.09
N ASP A 28 -4.12 16.17 13.92
CA ASP A 28 -4.85 15.69 12.76
C ASP A 28 -4.58 16.57 11.54
N VAL A 29 -4.39 15.92 10.39
CA VAL A 29 -4.13 16.59 9.09
C VAL A 29 -5.23 16.33 8.06
N HIS A 30 -6.35 15.74 8.48
CA HIS A 30 -7.49 15.51 7.59
C HIS A 30 -8.31 16.80 7.42
N GLU A 31 -8.91 16.98 6.24
CA GLU A 31 -9.86 18.06 5.99
C GLU A 31 -11.22 17.70 6.62
N GLY A 32 -11.67 18.51 7.58
CA GLY A 32 -12.88 18.23 8.37
C GLY A 32 -14.19 18.25 7.57
N GLN A 33 -14.16 18.78 6.35
CA GLN A 33 -15.31 18.79 5.44
C GLN A 33 -15.45 17.51 4.61
N MET A 34 -14.42 16.67 4.55
CA MET A 34 -14.46 15.41 3.80
C MET A 34 -15.08 14.29 4.63
N THR A 35 -15.84 13.41 3.98
CA THR A 35 -16.24 12.14 4.58
C THR A 35 -15.03 11.23 4.79
N VAL A 36 -15.18 10.21 5.65
CA VAL A 36 -14.14 9.18 5.88
C VAL A 36 -13.71 8.53 4.55
N ARG A 37 -14.69 8.21 3.69
CA ARG A 37 -14.44 7.62 2.37
C ARG A 37 -13.63 8.54 1.47
N GLU A 38 -14.05 9.80 1.34
CA GLU A 38 -13.33 10.79 0.53
C GLU A 38 -11.91 11.01 1.02
N THR A 39 -11.71 11.04 2.34
CA THR A 39 -10.39 11.18 2.96
C THR A 39 -9.47 10.02 2.63
N LEU A 40 -9.97 8.77 2.70
CA LEU A 40 -9.21 7.58 2.35
C LEU A 40 -8.92 7.50 0.84
N ASP A 41 -9.90 7.82 -0.01
CA ASP A 41 -9.72 7.85 -1.46
C ASP A 41 -8.75 8.95 -1.90
N PHE A 42 -8.80 10.12 -1.27
CA PHE A 42 -7.83 11.20 -1.50
C PHE A 42 -6.43 10.76 -1.09
N SER A 43 -6.26 10.23 0.12
CA SER A 43 -4.98 9.75 0.64
C SER A 43 -4.39 8.65 -0.24
N GLY A 44 -5.21 7.68 -0.66
CA GLY A 44 -4.80 6.60 -1.57
C GLY A 44 -4.32 7.11 -2.93
N ARG A 45 -4.99 8.14 -3.49
CA ARG A 45 -4.56 8.78 -4.74
C ARG A 45 -3.25 9.54 -4.59
N CYS A 46 -3.03 10.26 -3.48
CA CYS A 46 -1.77 10.93 -3.19
C CYS A 46 -0.59 9.95 -3.02
N GLN A 47 -0.84 8.78 -2.44
CA GLN A 47 0.16 7.70 -2.35
C GLN A 47 0.41 7.02 -3.70
N GLY A 48 -0.60 7.05 -4.58
CA GLY A 48 -0.61 6.40 -5.88
C GLY A 48 -0.68 4.88 -5.78
N VAL A 49 -0.63 4.21 -6.93
CA VAL A 49 -0.54 2.73 -6.98
C VAL A 49 0.87 2.21 -6.66
N GLY A 50 1.87 3.10 -6.59
CA GLY A 50 3.27 2.77 -6.28
C GLY A 50 3.82 1.64 -7.16
N THR A 51 4.55 0.71 -6.54
CA THR A 51 5.09 -0.50 -7.16
C THR A 51 4.11 -1.69 -7.16
N ARG A 52 2.82 -1.48 -6.82
CA ARG A 52 1.86 -2.60 -6.68
C ARG A 52 1.74 -3.43 -7.95
N TYR A 53 1.81 -2.79 -9.13
CA TYR A 53 1.81 -3.50 -10.41
C TYR A 53 3.04 -4.39 -10.59
N GLU A 54 4.23 -3.85 -10.35
CA GLU A 54 5.50 -4.59 -10.43
C GLU A 54 5.57 -5.73 -9.40
N MET A 55 5.12 -5.46 -8.17
CA MET A 55 5.02 -6.45 -7.10
C MET A 55 4.05 -7.57 -7.47
N LEU A 56 2.88 -7.24 -8.02
CA LEU A 56 1.90 -8.23 -8.48
C LEU A 56 2.47 -9.07 -9.63
N ALA A 57 3.17 -8.46 -10.58
CA ALA A 57 3.83 -9.18 -11.67
C ALA A 57 4.90 -10.15 -11.15
N GLU A 58 5.71 -9.71 -10.19
CA GLU A 58 6.74 -10.55 -9.55
C GLU A 58 6.13 -11.68 -8.71
N LEU A 59 5.04 -11.40 -7.98
CA LEU A 59 4.30 -12.41 -7.23
C LEU A 59 3.78 -13.51 -8.16
N VAL A 60 3.07 -13.13 -9.24
CA VAL A 60 2.54 -14.08 -10.23
C VAL A 60 3.65 -14.93 -10.85
N ARG A 61 4.82 -14.34 -11.12
CA ARG A 61 5.99 -15.08 -11.63
C ARG A 61 6.46 -16.15 -10.64
N ARG A 62 6.56 -15.81 -9.34
CA ARG A 62 7.00 -16.74 -8.28
C ARG A 62 5.98 -17.85 -8.04
N GLU A 63 4.70 -17.50 -7.96
CA GLU A 63 3.62 -18.47 -7.77
C GLU A 63 3.62 -19.53 -8.89
N ARG A 64 3.77 -19.11 -10.15
CA ARG A 64 3.92 -20.04 -11.29
C ARG A 64 5.13 -20.95 -11.15
N SER A 65 6.29 -20.41 -10.78
CA SER A 65 7.51 -21.20 -10.61
C SER A 65 7.41 -22.23 -9.48
N ALA A 66 6.61 -21.94 -8.45
CA ALA A 66 6.38 -22.80 -7.30
C ALA A 66 5.16 -23.72 -7.48
N GLY A 67 4.43 -23.62 -8.59
CA GLY A 67 3.18 -24.37 -8.81
C GLY A 67 2.06 -23.99 -7.84
N ILE A 68 2.11 -22.79 -7.27
CA ILE A 68 1.11 -22.29 -6.32
C ILE A 68 -0.06 -21.70 -7.10
N LYS A 69 -1.27 -22.08 -6.70
CA LYS A 69 -2.50 -21.45 -7.17
C LYS A 69 -3.04 -20.53 -6.06
N PRO A 70 -3.12 -19.21 -6.28
CA PRO A 70 -3.67 -18.31 -5.29
C PRO A 70 -5.17 -18.55 -5.11
N ASP A 71 -5.67 -18.19 -3.94
CA ASP A 71 -7.10 -18.15 -3.67
C ASP A 71 -7.78 -17.17 -4.67
N PRO A 72 -8.90 -17.56 -5.31
CA PRO A 72 -9.56 -16.72 -6.32
C PRO A 72 -9.97 -15.34 -5.82
N GLU A 73 -10.40 -15.21 -4.56
CA GLU A 73 -10.85 -13.93 -4.01
C GLU A 73 -9.66 -13.00 -3.75
N ILE A 74 -8.58 -13.55 -3.21
CA ILE A 74 -7.34 -12.80 -2.98
C ILE A 74 -6.72 -12.35 -4.31
N ASP A 75 -6.66 -13.23 -5.30
CA ASP A 75 -6.14 -12.92 -6.63
C ASP A 75 -6.95 -11.80 -7.32
N ALA A 76 -8.29 -11.89 -7.23
CA ALA A 76 -9.18 -10.85 -7.77
C ALA A 76 -8.98 -9.50 -7.06
N PHE A 77 -8.88 -9.50 -5.73
CA PHE A 77 -8.64 -8.30 -4.94
C PHE A 77 -7.29 -7.66 -5.28
N MET A 78 -6.21 -8.45 -5.32
CA MET A 78 -4.86 -7.97 -5.59
C MET A 78 -4.75 -7.34 -6.99
N LYS A 79 -5.40 -7.95 -7.99
CA LYS A 79 -5.49 -7.40 -9.34
C LYS A 79 -6.25 -6.09 -9.37
N ALA A 80 -7.43 -6.04 -8.74
CA ALA A 80 -8.24 -4.83 -8.71
C ALA A 80 -7.52 -3.67 -7.99
N ALA A 81 -6.85 -3.95 -6.86
CA ALA A 81 -6.10 -2.96 -6.08
C ALA A 81 -4.87 -2.38 -6.80
N ALA A 82 -4.38 -3.06 -7.85
CA ALA A 82 -3.25 -2.62 -8.66
C ALA A 82 -3.67 -1.85 -9.94
N MET A 83 -4.96 -1.82 -10.28
CA MET A 83 -5.46 -1.10 -11.46
C MET A 83 -5.44 0.42 -11.26
N GLN A 84 -4.89 1.15 -12.23
CA GLN A 84 -4.93 2.62 -12.24
C GLN A 84 -6.29 3.15 -12.75
N GLY A 85 -6.68 4.32 -12.27
CA GLY A 85 -7.78 5.10 -12.86
C GLY A 85 -9.20 4.71 -12.44
N GLN A 86 -9.37 3.83 -11.45
CA GLN A 86 -10.70 3.57 -10.89
C GLN A 86 -11.20 4.79 -10.09
N GLN A 87 -12.47 5.16 -10.26
CA GLN A 87 -13.10 6.25 -9.51
C GLN A 87 -13.33 5.89 -8.04
N ALA A 88 -13.63 4.62 -7.75
CA ALA A 88 -13.77 4.08 -6.41
C ALA A 88 -12.63 3.09 -6.14
N SER A 89 -11.96 3.24 -5.00
CA SER A 89 -10.86 2.37 -4.59
C SER A 89 -11.40 1.13 -3.89
N VAL A 90 -11.18 -0.04 -4.50
CA VAL A 90 -11.50 -1.34 -3.90
C VAL A 90 -10.81 -1.53 -2.54
N VAL A 91 -9.63 -0.92 -2.37
CA VAL A 91 -8.91 -0.92 -1.09
C VAL A 91 -9.67 -0.11 -0.04
N THR A 92 -10.22 1.05 -0.42
CA THR A 92 -11.02 1.88 0.49
C THR A 92 -12.30 1.17 0.89
N ASP A 93 -12.97 0.50 -0.06
CA ASP A 93 -14.16 -0.31 0.23
C ASP A 93 -13.87 -1.44 1.21
N TYR A 94 -12.71 -2.08 1.08
CA TYR A 94 -12.28 -3.12 2.00
C TYR A 94 -11.98 -2.59 3.41
N VAL A 95 -11.39 -1.39 3.52
CA VAL A 95 -11.02 -0.77 4.81
C VAL A 95 -12.25 -0.26 5.57
N ILE A 96 -13.26 0.27 4.88
CA ILE A 96 -14.47 0.83 5.49
C ILE A 96 -15.49 -0.27 5.91
N LYS A 97 -15.25 -1.51 5.51
CA LYS A 97 -16.18 -2.63 5.60
C LYS A 97 -16.59 -3.02 7.02
#